data_AF-A0A932QT50-F1
#
_entry.id   AF-A0A932QT50-F1
#
_cell.length_a   1.000
_cell.length_b   1.000
_cell.length_c   1.000
_cell.angle_alpha   90.00
_cell.angle_beta   90.00
_cell.angle_gamma   90.00
#
_symmetry.space_group_name_H-M   'P 1'
#
loop_
_entity.id
_entity.type
_entity.pdbx_description
1 polymer ?
#
loop_
_entity_poly.entity_id
_entity_poly.type
_entity_poly.pdbx_seq_one_letter_code
_entity_poly.pdbx_strand_id
1 'polypeptide(L)' 'MTIVPLPGNSSSPPQPQPSSDDRKPQFLICVDCGQEFAFTVAAQEYFEESGFHHSPKRCKTCHVKFKREHPQAAH' A
#
# COMPACT_ATOMS: atom_id res chain seq x y z
N MET A 1 -32.47 -44.54 -8.55
CA MET A 1 -31.02 -44.62 -8.77
C MET A 1 -30.68 -43.53 -9.78
N THR A 2 -30.28 -42.31 -9.41
CA THR A 2 -29.36 -41.94 -8.33
C THR A 2 -29.74 -40.55 -7.82
N ILE A 3 -30.07 -40.44 -6.54
CA ILE A 3 -30.24 -39.18 -5.84
C ILE A 3 -28.81 -38.68 -5.60
N VAL A 4 -28.41 -37.58 -6.24
CA VAL A 4 -27.10 -36.97 -6.01
C VAL A 4 -27.25 -36.02 -4.80
N PRO A 5 -26.59 -36.30 -3.65
CA PRO A 5 -26.65 -35.44 -2.48
C PRO A 5 -25.86 -34.14 -2.67
N LEU A 6 -26.40 -33.07 -2.08
CA LEU A 6 -25.87 -31.71 -2.02
C LEU A 6 -24.47 -31.65 -1.38
N PRO A 7 -23.67 -30.63 -1.71
CA PRO A 7 -23.09 -29.86 -0.62
C PRO A 7 -23.49 -28.38 -0.76
N GLY A 8 -24.15 -27.87 0.28
CA GLY A 8 -24.23 -26.43 0.48
C GLY A 8 -22.82 -25.87 0.56
N ASN A 9 -22.50 -24.88 -0.29
CA ASN A 9 -21.31 -24.07 -0.11
C ASN A 9 -21.71 -22.74 0.49
N SER A 10 -21.23 -22.57 1.72
CA SER A 10 -21.15 -21.34 2.50
C SER A 10 -20.44 -20.21 1.75
N SER A 11 -20.64 -19.00 2.26
CA SER A 11 -19.71 -17.85 2.18
C SER A 11 -19.85 -17.02 0.90
N SER A 12 -20.07 -15.71 0.92
CA SER A 12 -19.80 -14.67 1.91
C SER A 12 -20.79 -13.52 1.70
N PRO A 13 -21.03 -12.65 2.68
CA PRO A 13 -21.64 -11.35 2.40
C PRO A 13 -20.83 -10.65 1.28
N PRO A 14 -21.48 -9.89 0.37
CA PRO A 14 -20.73 -9.07 -0.58
C PRO A 14 -19.84 -8.16 0.26
N GLN A 15 -18.52 -8.35 0.15
CA GLN A 15 -17.59 -7.43 0.78
C GLN A 15 -17.93 -6.04 0.25
N PRO A 16 -18.01 -5.00 1.10
CA PRO A 16 -18.24 -3.65 0.64
C PRO A 16 -17.20 -3.38 -0.42
N GLN A 17 -17.64 -3.38 -1.68
CA GLN A 17 -16.81 -3.03 -2.81
C GLN A 17 -16.41 -1.58 -2.50
N PRO A 18 -15.10 -1.24 -2.39
CA PRO A 18 -14.72 0.15 -2.26
C PRO A 18 -15.22 0.85 -3.52
N SER A 19 -16.35 1.56 -3.35
CA SER A 19 -17.00 2.33 -4.39
C SER A 19 -16.00 3.32 -4.96
N SER A 20 -15.74 3.19 -6.26
CA SER A 20 -15.24 4.12 -7.29
C SER A 20 -14.82 5.58 -6.95
N ASP A 21 -14.16 5.87 -5.82
CA ASP A 21 -13.48 7.14 -5.49
C ASP A 21 -11.95 6.89 -5.39
N ASP A 22 -11.37 6.45 -6.50
CA ASP A 22 -10.09 5.72 -6.52
C ASP A 22 -8.89 6.67 -6.70
N ARG A 23 -8.57 7.43 -5.63
CA ARG A 23 -7.30 8.16 -5.41
C ARG A 23 -7.29 8.76 -4.00
N LYS A 24 -7.48 7.91 -2.97
CA LYS A 24 -7.47 8.37 -1.58
C LYS A 24 -6.05 8.32 -1.01
N PRO A 25 -5.56 9.37 -0.32
CA PRO A 25 -4.35 9.26 0.48
C PRO A 25 -4.53 8.18 1.56
N GLN A 26 -3.60 7.24 1.63
CA GLN A 26 -3.57 6.17 2.63
C GLN A 26 -2.49 6.43 3.66
N PHE A 27 -2.75 6.18 4.94
CA PHE A 27 -1.75 6.34 6.00
C PHE A 27 -1.02 5.02 6.23
N LEU A 28 0.32 5.05 6.22
CA LEU A 28 1.17 3.88 6.50
C LEU A 28 2.04 4.13 7.73
N ILE A 29 2.41 3.04 8.41
CA ILE A 29 3.35 3.06 9.54
C ILE A 29 4.78 2.87 9.01
N CYS A 30 5.70 3.75 9.40
CA CYS A 30 7.11 3.60 9.09
C CYS A 30 7.72 2.42 9.87
N VAL A 31 8.39 1.50 9.19
CA VAL A 31 9.04 0.33 9.85
C VAL A 31 10.29 0.69 10.66
N ASP A 32 10.79 1.92 10.51
CA ASP A 32 12.06 2.36 11.09
C ASP A 32 11.83 3.22 12.35
N CYS A 33 10.91 4.19 12.26
CA CYS A 33 10.56 5.07 13.38
C CYS A 33 9.17 4.80 14.00
N GLY A 34 8.35 3.93 13.40
CA GLY A 34 6.99 3.63 13.88
C GLY A 34 5.96 4.75 13.66
N GLN A 35 6.31 5.83 12.96
CA GLN A 35 5.38 6.95 12.75
C GLN A 35 4.40 6.71 11.61
N GLU A 36 3.16 7.17 11.81
CA GLU A 36 2.11 7.24 10.79
C GLU A 36 2.42 8.35 9.78
N PHE A 37 2.46 8.04 8.49
CA PHE A 37 2.67 9.02 7.42
C PHE A 37 1.64 8.85 6.31
N ALA A 38 1.22 9.98 5.72
CA ALA A 38 0.29 10.00 4.60
C ALA A 38 1.02 9.67 3.29
N PHE A 39 0.70 8.52 2.71
CA PHE A 39 1.02 8.18 1.33
C PHE A 39 -0.07 8.76 0.43
N THR A 40 0.19 9.99 -0.02
CA THR A 40 -0.73 10.76 -0.84
C THR A 40 -0.70 10.31 -2.29
N VAL A 41 -1.75 10.64 -3.04
CA VAL A 41 -1.86 10.40 -4.48
C VAL A 41 -0.64 10.91 -5.23
N ALA A 42 -0.18 12.13 -4.93
CA ALA A 42 1.02 12.71 -5.55
C ALA A 42 2.30 11.88 -5.27
N ALA A 43 2.38 11.19 -4.12
CA ALA A 43 3.48 10.27 -3.85
C ALA A 43 3.32 8.96 -4.63
N GLN A 44 2.10 8.48 -4.83
CA GLN A 44 1.83 7.30 -5.65
C GLN A 44 2.18 7.57 -7.12
N GLU A 45 1.70 8.69 -7.68
CA GLU A 45 2.01 9.14 -9.06
C GLU A 45 3.52 9.18 -9.31
N TYR A 46 4.28 9.78 -8.37
CA TYR A 46 5.73 9.87 -8.48
C TYR A 46 6.42 8.49 -8.47
N PHE A 47 5.93 7.56 -7.66
CA PHE A 47 6.48 6.20 -7.57
C PHE A 47 6.13 5.36 -8.80
N GLU A 48 4.92 5.53 -9.35
CA GLU A 48 4.47 4.90 -10.60
C GLU A 48 5.27 5.40 -11.80
N GLU A 49 5.48 6.72 -11.92
CA GLU A 49 6.30 7.32 -12.98
C GLU A 49 7.78 6.93 -12.86
N SER A 50 8.28 6.76 -11.63
CA SER A 50 9.67 6.36 -11.39
C SER A 50 9.93 4.86 -11.58
N GLY A 51 8.89 4.05 -11.88
CA GLY A 51 9.01 2.60 -12.08
C GLY A 51 9.23 1.80 -10.79
N PHE A 52 8.97 2.39 -9.62
CA PHE A 52 9.08 1.70 -8.33
C PHE A 52 7.74 1.07 -7.95
N HIS A 53 7.55 -0.18 -8.35
CA HIS A 53 6.37 -1.00 -8.03
C HIS A 53 6.19 -1.31 -6.52
N HIS A 54 7.09 -0.85 -5.65
CA HIS A 54 7.04 -1.11 -4.22
C HIS A 54 6.74 0.16 -3.43
N SER A 55 5.65 0.14 -2.66
CA SER A 55 5.30 1.22 -1.74
C SER A 55 6.43 1.45 -0.71
N PRO A 56 6.74 2.72 -0.37
CA PRO A 56 7.78 3.01 0.59
C PRO A 56 7.40 2.48 1.98
N LYS A 57 8.21 1.57 2.53
CA LYS A 57 8.07 1.07 3.91
C LYS A 57 8.60 2.05 4.96
N ARG A 58 9.37 3.04 4.52
CA ARG A 58 9.97 4.09 5.35
C ARG A 58 9.37 5.44 4.98
N CYS A 59 9.09 6.27 5.98
CA CYS A 59 8.58 7.62 5.75
C CYS A 59 9.65 8.50 5.07
N LYS A 60 9.21 9.58 4.42
CA LYS A 60 10.11 10.57 3.78
C LYS A 60 11.13 11.12 4.77
N THR A 61 10.77 11.26 6.05
CA THR A 61 11.67 11.73 7.10
C THR A 61 12.85 10.78 7.29
N CYS A 62 12.62 9.49 7.48
CA CYS A 62 13.70 8.50 7.60
C CYS A 62 14.53 8.40 6.31
N HIS A 63 13.89 8.46 5.15
CA HIS A 63 14.57 8.43 3.86
C HIS A 63 15.49 9.65 3.66
N VAL A 64 15.03 10.84 4.03
CA VAL A 64 15.81 12.09 3.97
C VAL A 64 16.90 12.10 5.04
N LYS A 65 16.64 11.56 6.25
CA LYS A 65 17.67 11.42 7.29
C LYS A 65 18.81 10.55 6.79
N PHE A 66 18.50 9.37 6.25
CA PHE A 66 19.47 8.47 5.64
C PHE A 66 20.28 9.13 4.50
N LYS A 67 19.62 9.90 3.62
CA LYS A 67 20.29 10.65 2.54
C LYS A 67 21.23 11.74 3.08
N ARG A 68 20.87 12.40 4.19
CA ARG A 68 21.66 13.46 4.82
C ARG A 68 22.87 12.93 5.56
N GLU A 69 22.75 11.79 6.22
CA GLU A 69 23.87 11.11 6.90
C GLU A 69 24.80 10.39 5.92
N HIS A 70 24.28 9.86 4.80
CA HIS A 70 25.05 9.17 3.77
C HIS A 70 24.93 9.91 2.40
N PRO A 71 25.70 10.99 2.18
CA PRO A 71 25.63 11.83 0.97
C PRO A 71 26.06 11.11 -0.33
N GLN A 72 26.43 9.83 -0.30
CA GLN A 72 27.02 9.11 -1.43
C GLN A 72 25.99 8.43 -2.36
N ALA A 73 24.69 8.43 -2.04
CA ALA A 73 23.65 7.80 -2.86
C ALA A 73 22.96 8.78 -3.84
N ALA A 74 23.76 9.60 -4.52
CA ALA A 74 23.38 10.35 -5.72
C ALA A 74 24.34 9.96 -6.84
N HIS A 75 24.09 8.79 -7.43
CA HIS A 75 24.62 8.39 -8.72
C HIS A 75 23.46 7.89 -9.55
#